data_AF-A0A3C0SL48-F1
#
_entry.id   AF-A0A3C0SL48-F1
#
_cell.length_a   1.000
_cell.length_b   1.000
_cell.length_c   1.000
_cell.angle_alpha   90.00
_cell.angle_beta   90.00
_cell.angle_gamma   90.00
#
_symmetry.space_group_name_H-M   'P 1'
#
loop_
_entity.id
_entity.type
_entity.pdbx_description
1 polymer ?
#
loop_
_entity_poly.entity_id
_entity_poly.type
_entity_poly.pdbx_seq_one_letter_code
_entity_poly.pdbx_strand_id
1 'polypeptide(L)'
;IGVSFLLENLATYLFTGVPKGFPELPILTHIIHVGEVFFPVVSIITPVITIILLVALLYIVNHTKVGMAMRAVSKDYETARLMGVKINWVIAVTFAIGSLLASVGAIFWGSKYPSIYP
;
A
#
# COMPACT_ATOMS: atom_id res chain seq x y z
N ILE A 1 0.20 -21.10 26.78
CA ILE A 1 -1.07 -21.77 26.43
C ILE A 1 -2.24 -21.08 27.13
N GLY A 2 -2.38 -21.14 28.46
CA GLY A 2 -3.50 -20.46 29.18
C GLY A 2 -3.55 -18.93 29.05
N VAL A 3 -2.41 -18.24 29.10
CA VAL A 3 -2.35 -16.78 28.89
C VAL A 3 -2.71 -16.40 27.45
N SER A 4 -2.38 -17.24 26.48
CA SER A 4 -2.76 -17.05 25.07
C SER A 4 -4.28 -17.13 24.88
N PHE A 5 -4.92 -18.15 25.46
CA PHE A 5 -6.38 -18.28 25.43
C PHE A 5 -7.09 -17.14 26.17
N LEU A 6 -6.52 -16.67 27.29
CA LEU A 6 -7.08 -15.56 28.04
C LEU A 6 -7.00 -14.26 27.25
N LEU A 7 -5.86 -13.99 26.61
CA LEU A 7 -5.66 -12.82 25.74
C LEU A 7 -6.56 -12.87 24.50
N GLU A 8 -6.72 -14.05 23.89
CA GLU A 8 -7.61 -14.27 22.75
C GLU A 8 -9.07 -13.98 23.12
N ASN A 9 -9.57 -14.56 24.22
CA ASN A 9 -10.94 -14.32 24.69
C ASN A 9 -11.18 -12.85 25.11
N LEU A 10 -10.20 -12.21 25.75
CA LEU A 10 -10.28 -10.78 26.07
C LEU A 10 -10.29 -9.91 24.81
N ALA A 11 -9.50 -10.26 23.79
CA ALA A 11 -9.49 -9.58 22.52
C ALA A 11 -10.83 -9.74 21.78
N THR A 12 -11.41 -10.95 21.75
CA THR A 12 -12.74 -11.19 21.17
C THR A 12 -13.83 -10.39 21.89
N TYR A 13 -13.74 -10.28 23.22
CA TYR A 13 -14.69 -9.52 24.04
C TYR A 13 -14.59 -8.00 23.82
N LEU A 14 -13.38 -7.45 23.73
CA LEU A 14 -13.14 -6.02 23.50
C LEU A 14 -13.40 -5.59 22.06
N PHE A 15 -13.01 -6.41 21.08
CA PHE A 15 -13.06 -6.04 19.66
C PHE A 15 -14.27 -6.58 18.90
N THR A 16 -15.14 -7.38 19.54
CA THR A 16 -16.32 -8.02 18.93
C THR A 16 -15.93 -8.77 17.65
N GLY A 17 -15.75 -10.09 17.74
CA GLY A 17 -15.38 -10.99 16.63
C GLY A 17 -16.43 -11.13 15.52
N VAL A 18 -17.14 -10.06 15.18
CA VAL A 18 -17.94 -9.95 13.98
C VAL A 18 -16.97 -9.54 12.86
N PRO A 19 -16.74 -10.39 11.85
CA PRO A 19 -15.97 -10.01 10.68
C PRO A 19 -16.66 -8.81 10.02
N LYS A 20 -16.16 -7.62 10.30
CA LYS A 20 -16.57 -6.41 9.59
C LYS A 20 -15.89 -6.46 8.23
N GLY A 21 -16.64 -6.96 7.25
CA GLY A 21 -16.24 -6.90 5.85
C GLY A 21 -15.85 -5.47 5.52
N PHE A 22 -14.68 -5.33 4.86
CA PHE A 22 -14.23 -4.06 4.33
C PHE A 22 -15.40 -3.41 3.55
N PRO A 23 -15.68 -2.10 3.72
CA PRO A 23 -16.78 -1.44 3.03
C PRO A 23 -16.69 -1.74 1.53
N GLU A 24 -17.66 -2.49 1.02
CA GLU A 24 -17.69 -2.95 -0.36
C GLU A 24 -17.83 -1.72 -1.26
N LEU A 25 -16.74 -1.33 -1.92
CA LEU A 25 -16.78 -0.31 -2.95
C LEU A 25 -17.45 -0.93 -4.20
N PRO A 26 -18.65 -0.45 -4.63
CA PRO A 26 -19.44 -1.09 -5.69
C PRO A 26 -18.70 -1.22 -7.03
N ILE A 27 -17.63 -0.44 -7.22
CA ILE A 27 -16.80 -0.39 -8.42
C ILE A 27 -15.80 -1.56 -8.45
N LEU A 28 -15.39 -2.09 -7.29
CA LEU A 28 -14.42 -3.18 -7.17
C LEU A 28 -15.08 -4.57 -7.10
N THR A 29 -16.35 -4.66 -6.67
CA THR A 29 -17.11 -5.92 -6.57
C THR A 29 -17.81 -6.31 -7.87
N HIS A 30 -17.69 -5.52 -8.95
CA HIS A 30 -18.27 -5.90 -10.23
C HIS A 30 -17.62 -7.21 -10.70
N ILE A 31 -18.42 -8.23 -10.94
CA ILE A 31 -17.97 -9.54 -11.39
C ILE A 31 -18.18 -9.53 -12.90
N ILE A 32 -17.10 -9.56 -13.67
CA ILE A 32 -17.22 -9.64 -15.13
C ILE A 32 -17.45 -11.11 -15.48
N HIS A 33 -18.60 -11.40 -16.07
CA HIS A 33 -18.94 -12.73 -16.54
C HIS A 33 -18.19 -13.00 -17.86
N VAL A 34 -17.21 -13.92 -17.82
CA VAL A 34 -16.58 -14.48 -19.02
C VAL A 34 -16.86 -15.99 -19.02
N GLY A 35 -17.99 -16.40 -19.60
CA GLY A 35 -18.44 -17.80 -19.61
C GLY A 35 -18.85 -18.31 -18.22
N GLU A 36 -18.44 -19.53 -17.85
CA GLU A 36 -18.74 -20.17 -16.55
C GLU A 36 -17.75 -19.82 -15.42
N VAL A 37 -16.81 -18.90 -15.64
CA VAL A 37 -15.77 -18.58 -14.67
C VAL A 37 -16.01 -17.21 -14.05
N PHE A 38 -16.16 -17.18 -12.72
CA PHE A 38 -16.29 -15.97 -11.93
C PHE A 38 -14.91 -15.32 -11.74
N PHE A 39 -14.66 -14.18 -12.38
CA PHE A 39 -13.47 -13.37 -12.13
C PHE A 39 -13.83 -12.08 -11.41
N PRO A 40 -13.42 -11.91 -10.14
CA PRO A 40 -13.49 -10.61 -9.47
C PRO A 40 -12.67 -9.60 -10.25
N VAL A 41 -13.23 -8.45 -10.61
CA VAL A 41 -12.50 -7.34 -11.27
C VAL A 41 -11.24 -6.97 -10.49
N VAL A 42 -11.27 -7.09 -9.16
CA VAL A 42 -10.11 -6.88 -8.29
C VAL A 42 -8.87 -7.65 -8.74
N SER A 43 -9.00 -8.91 -9.17
CA SER A 43 -7.85 -9.72 -9.59
C SER A 43 -7.21 -9.26 -10.90
N ILE A 44 -7.97 -8.59 -11.76
CA ILE A 44 -7.49 -8.05 -13.05
C ILE A 44 -7.01 -6.60 -12.87
N ILE A 45 -7.71 -5.80 -12.06
CA ILE A 45 -7.42 -4.38 -11.87
C ILE A 45 -6.20 -4.15 -10.96
N THR A 46 -5.96 -5.06 -9.99
CA THR A 46 -4.82 -4.98 -9.08
C THR A 46 -3.47 -4.95 -9.81
N PRO A 47 -3.14 -5.89 -10.72
CA PRO A 47 -1.87 -5.83 -11.45
C PRO A 47 -1.79 -4.59 -12.35
N VAL A 48 -2.88 -4.17 -12.98
CA VAL A 48 -2.92 -2.96 -13.82
C VAL A 48 -2.57 -1.72 -13.00
N ILE A 49 -3.20 -1.54 -11.84
CA ILE A 49 -2.95 -0.37 -10.98
C ILE A 49 -1.56 -0.44 -10.37
N THR A 50 -1.07 -1.63 -10.02
CA THR A 50 0.30 -1.82 -9.52
C THR A 50 1.33 -1.40 -10.58
N ILE A 51 1.13 -1.78 -11.84
CA ILE A 51 1.99 -1.37 -12.96
C ILE A 51 1.95 0.15 -13.13
N ILE A 52 0.77 0.76 -13.10
CA ILE A 52 0.62 2.23 -13.19
C ILE A 52 1.36 2.94 -12.05
N LEU A 53 1.20 2.46 -10.81
CA LEU A 53 1.90 3.00 -9.64
C LEU A 53 3.43 2.87 -9.77
N LEU A 54 3.90 1.73 -10.26
CA LEU A 54 5.32 1.48 -10.48
C LEU A 54 5.89 2.42 -11.55
N VAL A 55 5.18 2.60 -12.67
CA VAL A 55 5.57 3.55 -13.73
C VAL A 55 5.57 4.99 -13.19
N ALA A 56 4.55 5.37 -12.44
CA ALA A 56 4.46 6.69 -11.81
C ALA A 56 5.62 6.94 -10.83
N LEU A 57 5.95 5.95 -9.99
CA LEU A 57 7.09 6.01 -9.09
C LEU A 57 8.41 6.15 -9.85
N LEU A 58 8.64 5.31 -10.86
CA LEU A 58 9.84 5.39 -11.70
C LEU A 58 9.97 6.74 -12.39
N TYR A 59 8.85 7.31 -12.85
CA TYR A 59 8.82 8.63 -13.44
C TYR A 59 9.20 9.71 -12.40
N ILE A 60 8.63 9.65 -11.20
CA ILE A 60 8.99 10.58 -10.11
C ILE A 60 10.48 10.48 -9.78
N VAL A 61 11.01 9.27 -9.64
CA VAL A 61 12.42 9.06 -9.27
C VAL A 61 13.38 9.48 -10.40
N ASN A 62 13.03 9.24 -11.66
CA ASN A 62 13.95 9.48 -12.78
C ASN A 62 13.84 10.86 -13.41
N HIS A 63 12.64 11.43 -13.49
CA HIS A 63 12.37 12.67 -14.22
C HIS A 63 12.14 13.91 -13.34
N THR A 64 11.98 13.77 -12.01
CA THR A 64 11.73 14.93 -11.15
C THR A 64 12.98 15.42 -10.42
N LYS A 65 12.98 16.70 -10.03
CA LYS A 65 14.04 17.31 -9.19
C LYS A 65 14.17 16.60 -7.84
N VAL A 66 13.06 16.11 -7.29
CA VAL A 66 13.06 15.32 -6.06
C VAL A 66 13.81 14.02 -6.26
N GLY A 67 13.57 13.31 -7.37
CA GLY A 67 14.26 12.07 -7.71
C GLY A 67 15.75 12.24 -8.00
N MET A 68 16.17 13.38 -8.58
CA MET A 68 17.58 13.74 -8.67
C MET A 68 18.21 13.94 -7.28
N ALA A 69 17.52 14.65 -6.38
CA ALA A 69 17.99 14.85 -5.02
C ALA A 69 18.08 13.53 -4.22
N MET A 70 17.10 12.63 -4.38
CA MET A 70 17.14 11.28 -3.80
C MET A 70 18.39 10.52 -4.26
N ARG A 71 18.65 10.48 -5.57
CA ARG A 71 19.83 9.79 -6.13
C ARG A 71 21.15 10.43 -5.70
N ALA A 72 21.20 11.75 -5.55
CA ALA A 72 22.38 12.47 -5.05
C ALA A 72 22.69 12.09 -3.59
N VAL A 73 21.66 12.07 -2.72
CA VAL A 73 21.80 11.67 -1.32
C VAL A 73 22.19 10.20 -1.19
N SER A 74 21.69 9.30 -2.05
CA SER A 74 22.11 7.89 -2.08
C SER A 74 23.57 7.70 -2.49
N LYS A 75 24.16 8.63 -3.25
CA LYS A 75 25.57 8.56 -3.65
C LYS A 75 26.49 9.02 -2.53
N ASP A 76 26.22 10.21 -2.00
CA ASP A 76 26.97 10.79 -0.89
C ASP A 76 26.10 11.81 -0.15
N TYR A 77 25.81 11.50 1.10
CA TYR A 77 25.00 12.33 1.98
C TYR A 77 25.67 13.66 2.32
N GLU A 78 26.98 13.66 2.61
CA GLU A 78 27.69 14.87 3.00
C GLU A 78 27.83 15.83 1.83
N THR A 79 28.25 15.31 0.68
CA THR A 79 28.38 16.11 -0.55
C THR A 79 27.02 16.66 -0.98
N ALA A 80 25.95 15.86 -0.94
CA ALA A 80 24.61 16.36 -1.25
C ALA A 80 24.18 17.52 -0.33
N ARG A 81 24.53 17.47 0.96
CA ARG A 81 24.25 18.55 1.91
C ARG A 81 25.00 19.84 1.57
N LEU A 82 26.27 19.72 1.20
CA LEU A 82 27.12 20.85 0.79
C LEU A 82 26.64 21.49 -0.51
N MET A 83 26.02 20.72 -1.41
CA MET A 83 25.39 21.19 -2.65
C MET A 83 24.04 21.91 -2.43
N GLY A 84 23.66 22.19 -1.17
CA GLY A 84 22.43 22.90 -0.83
C GLY A 84 21.16 22.05 -0.93
N VAL A 85 21.28 20.72 -1.07
CA VAL A 85 20.13 19.82 -1.07
C VAL A 85 19.55 19.75 0.35
N LYS A 86 18.25 20.04 0.48
CA LYS A 86 17.52 19.92 1.75
C LYS A 86 17.24 18.44 2.06
N ILE A 87 18.20 17.76 2.68
CA ILE A 87 18.10 16.30 2.90
C ILE A 87 16.88 15.91 3.72
N ASN A 88 16.55 16.66 4.78
CA ASN A 88 15.33 16.42 5.57
C ASN A 88 14.05 16.42 4.71
N TRP A 89 14.01 17.27 3.69
CA TRP A 89 12.86 17.32 2.77
C TRP A 89 12.85 16.12 1.82
N VAL A 90 14.01 15.70 1.32
CA VAL A 90 14.15 14.49 0.49
C VAL A 90 13.69 13.25 1.26
N ILE A 91 14.10 13.11 2.53
CA ILE A 91 13.69 12.00 3.41
C ILE A 91 12.19 12.04 3.69
N ALA A 92 11.62 13.22 3.95
CA ALA A 92 10.18 13.34 4.16
C ALA A 92 9.39 12.92 2.91
N VAL A 93 9.86 13.29 1.72
CA VAL A 93 9.19 12.91 0.47
C VAL A 93 9.36 11.43 0.15
N THR A 94 10.52 10.82 0.38
CA THR A 94 10.67 9.35 0.20
C THR A 94 9.72 8.57 1.11
N PHE A 95 9.59 8.99 2.38
CA PHE A 95 8.66 8.37 3.32
C PHE A 95 7.19 8.59 2.93
N ALA A 96 6.83 9.80 2.50
CA ALA A 96 5.49 10.11 2.01
C ALA A 96 5.11 9.26 0.79
N ILE A 97 6.02 9.11 -0.18
CA ILE A 97 5.79 8.28 -1.37
C ILE A 97 5.64 6.80 -0.97
N GLY A 98 6.50 6.29 -0.10
CA GLY A 98 6.43 4.90 0.36
C GLY A 98 5.13 4.58 1.10
N SER A 99 4.70 5.46 2.01
CA SER A 99 3.45 5.30 2.76
C SER A 99 2.21 5.40 1.88
N LEU A 100 2.21 6.27 0.86
CA LEU A 100 1.14 6.33 -0.15
C LEU A 100 1.05 5.01 -0.93
N LEU A 101 2.17 4.49 -1.43
CA LEU A 101 2.20 3.21 -2.15
C LEU A 101 1.71 2.05 -1.27
N ALA A 102 2.15 2.00 -0.01
CA ALA A 102 1.73 0.99 0.95
C ALA A 102 0.22 1.07 1.27
N SER A 103 -0.31 2.28 1.42
CA SER A 103 -1.74 2.50 1.66
C SER A 103 -2.59 2.01 0.49
N VAL A 104 -2.18 2.32 -0.74
CA VAL A 104 -2.85 1.84 -1.96
C VAL A 104 -2.82 0.31 -2.01
N GLY A 105 -1.66 -0.30 -1.74
CA GLY A 105 -1.54 -1.76 -1.66
C GLY A 105 -2.42 -2.40 -0.58
N ALA A 106 -2.53 -1.78 0.59
CA ALA A 106 -3.38 -2.24 1.69
C ALA A 106 -4.87 -2.21 1.33
N ILE A 107 -5.33 -1.17 0.61
CA ILE A 107 -6.70 -1.07 0.12
C ILE A 107 -6.99 -2.20 -0.89
N PHE A 108 -6.08 -2.47 -1.82
CA PHE A 108 -6.25 -3.59 -2.77
C PHE A 108 -6.26 -4.94 -2.07
N TRP A 109 -5.37 -5.15 -1.11
CA TRP A 109 -5.32 -6.38 -0.34
C TRP A 109 -6.59 -6.59 0.49
N GLY A 110 -7.05 -5.56 1.20
CA GLY A 110 -8.29 -5.60 1.98
C GLY A 110 -9.54 -5.78 1.12
N SER A 111 -9.57 -5.20 -0.08
CA SER A 111 -10.67 -5.40 -1.04
C SER A 111 -10.66 -6.79 -1.68
N LYS A 112 -9.48 -7.40 -1.88
CA LYS A 112 -9.36 -8.76 -2.45
C LYS A 112 -9.70 -9.85 -1.42
N TYR A 113 -9.39 -9.59 -0.15
CA TYR A 113 -9.63 -10.52 0.96
C TYR A 113 -10.51 -9.84 2.03
N PRO A 114 -11.81 -9.60 1.75
CA PRO A 114 -12.73 -9.01 2.72
C PRO A 114 -13.07 -9.95 3.90
N SER A 115 -12.57 -11.19 3.89
CA SER A 115 -12.80 -12.16 4.95
C SER A 115 -11.59 -12.21 5.89
N ILE A 116 -11.63 -11.36 6.92
CA ILE A 116 -10.81 -11.54 8.12
C ILE A 116 -11.48 -12.69 8.88
N TYR A 117 -11.01 -13.92 8.66
CA TYR A 117 -11.35 -15.02 9.54
C TYR A 117 -10.62 -14.77 10.87
N PRO A 118 -11.34 -14.81 12.01
CA PRO A 118 -10.71 -14.71 13.33
C PRO A 118 -9.68 -15.82 13.55
#